data_AF-A0A2W4I0D3-F1
#
_entry.id   AF-A0A2W4I0D3-F1
#
_cell.length_a   1.000
_cell.length_b   1.000
_cell.length_c   1.000
_cell.angle_alpha   90.00
_cell.angle_beta   90.00
_cell.angle_gamma   90.00
#
_symmetry.space_group_name_H-M   'P 1'
#
loop_
_entity.id
_entity.type
_entity.pdbx_description
1 polymer ?
#
loop_
_entity_poly.entity_id
_entity_poly.type
_entity_poly.pdbx_seq_one_letter_code
_entity_poly.pdbx_strand_id
1 'polypeptide(L)'
;MILSKLFLILSLLTLVCSYALAADDILKTSWEHYKSYKIEPDGRPLADLDREDIANGSKDSYLTFSETVSYVLFRSVWVNDKETFDKTWKWAYHNLMRKNIKTFNWQTKQWTELPIEKQDNLFAWRWTKNVNQSGRDGVIYYTWQKNNLEKQWRSGYDVAPDGDELIAGSLIFAHNRWGSEKGELNYLSNAKNILHDLWNKCVLKITPGEIDGFDNPLTVGAWFSYSSDGLSVKKKLVNGISTGHGLYAGSFGATYMGIGKVLGNSNLSETEGLSFYAKGTDAVRIIIEDTNGLKASIVKNLWEEDWENIVFSFSEMDSPREFNWEGVKNIMFQPEGDEFYIDNIILYGGKIIGKPRIHLVSNDHGQPWINISYYMPFLYEIFAGVDTARPWKELIESTYYDINRGSTAKLKNQKGELVIGNNTLVPDWFMYSLTGEVIDLPWAQDNKIDDYLCSWDAFRIWFFISLHSSWYETSLPENILKNKTYEFFKTELNKNGFIRGGYYLSGKSGDIRGLNYEYPGINGAYLAFFHAAGDTVNAKKIFNRMQNRYNAAGYWDKDPYDYYSQNWAWLGLAFYKDRGKELFNFLPLRR
;
A
#
# COMPACT_ATOMS: atom_id res chain seq x y z
N MET A 1 -27.46 -35.79 -35.78
CA MET A 1 -27.31 -35.21 -34.42
C MET A 1 -25.90 -35.36 -33.83
N ILE A 2 -25.19 -36.49 -34.05
CA ILE A 2 -23.80 -36.68 -33.58
C ILE A 2 -22.78 -35.89 -34.43
N LEU A 3 -22.94 -35.91 -35.76
CA LEU A 3 -22.09 -35.14 -36.69
C LEU A 3 -22.14 -33.62 -36.48
N SER A 4 -23.32 -33.07 -36.13
CA SER A 4 -23.47 -31.63 -35.85
C SER A 4 -22.82 -31.22 -34.53
N LYS A 5 -22.81 -32.10 -33.51
CA LYS A 5 -22.07 -31.87 -32.26
C LYS A 5 -20.55 -31.98 -32.47
N LEU A 6 -20.10 -32.92 -33.30
CA LEU A 6 -18.66 -33.07 -33.62
C LEU A 6 -18.11 -31.86 -34.40
N PHE A 7 -18.89 -31.33 -35.35
CA PHE A 7 -18.53 -30.13 -36.11
C PHE A 7 -18.49 -28.88 -35.23
N LEU A 8 -19.42 -28.76 -34.27
CA LEU A 8 -19.43 -27.67 -33.29
C LEU A 8 -18.22 -27.75 -32.34
N ILE A 9 -17.83 -28.96 -31.93
CA ILE A 9 -16.65 -29.18 -31.08
C ILE A 9 -15.36 -28.89 -31.87
N LEU A 10 -15.24 -29.35 -33.12
CA LEU A 10 -14.09 -29.05 -33.96
C LEU A 10 -13.98 -27.55 -34.28
N SER A 11 -15.09 -26.86 -34.55
CA SER A 11 -15.09 -25.42 -34.82
C SER A 11 -14.80 -24.58 -33.57
N LEU A 12 -15.26 -25.00 -32.39
CA LEU A 12 -14.82 -24.42 -31.12
C LEU A 12 -13.33 -24.65 -30.87
N LEU A 13 -12.82 -25.87 -31.13
CA LEU A 13 -11.40 -26.21 -30.95
C LEU A 13 -10.49 -25.41 -31.88
N THR A 14 -10.82 -25.29 -33.18
CA THR A 14 -10.02 -24.50 -34.13
C THR A 14 -10.06 -23.01 -33.83
N LEU A 15 -11.22 -22.49 -33.41
CA LEU A 15 -11.36 -21.09 -33.01
C LEU A 15 -10.54 -20.80 -31.74
N VAL A 16 -10.63 -21.65 -30.71
CA VAL A 16 -9.81 -21.53 -29.48
C VAL A 16 -8.31 -21.64 -29.79
N CYS A 17 -7.89 -22.57 -30.67
CA CYS A 17 -6.49 -22.70 -31.09
C CYS A 17 -5.99 -21.43 -31.82
N SER A 18 -6.79 -20.85 -32.71
CA SER A 18 -6.41 -19.63 -33.44
C SER A 18 -6.22 -18.40 -32.55
N TYR A 19 -7.01 -18.28 -31.48
CA TYR A 19 -6.88 -17.19 -30.50
C TYR A 19 -5.70 -17.38 -29.56
N ALA A 20 -5.43 -18.60 -29.10
CA ALA A 20 -4.27 -18.91 -28.26
C ALA A 20 -2.95 -18.60 -28.98
N LEU A 21 -2.85 -18.99 -30.26
CA LEU A 21 -1.69 -18.67 -31.09
C LEU A 21 -1.47 -17.15 -31.24
N ALA A 22 -2.55 -16.36 -31.36
CA ALA A 22 -2.43 -14.89 -31.43
C ALA A 22 -2.00 -14.25 -30.09
N ALA A 23 -2.43 -14.80 -28.94
CA ALA A 23 -2.03 -14.29 -27.63
C ALA A 23 -0.56 -14.59 -27.32
N ASP A 24 -0.08 -15.79 -27.68
CA ASP A 24 1.32 -16.19 -27.48
C ASP A 24 2.31 -15.29 -28.22
N ASP A 25 2.03 -15.02 -29.50
CA ASP A 25 2.88 -14.15 -30.32
C ASP A 25 2.90 -12.71 -29.78
N ILE A 26 1.75 -12.20 -29.32
CA ILE A 26 1.66 -10.87 -28.69
C ILE A 26 2.47 -10.85 -27.40
N LEU A 27 2.30 -11.83 -26.50
CA LEU A 27 2.99 -11.88 -25.21
C LEU A 27 4.51 -11.97 -25.38
N LYS A 28 4.98 -12.78 -26.33
CA LYS A 28 6.41 -12.91 -26.65
C LYS A 28 6.96 -11.62 -27.23
N THR A 29 6.35 -11.10 -28.29
CA THR A 29 6.84 -9.91 -28.99
C THR A 29 6.83 -8.68 -28.08
N SER A 30 5.79 -8.51 -27.28
CA SER A 30 5.70 -7.41 -26.31
C SER A 30 6.65 -7.55 -25.13
N TRP A 31 7.00 -8.76 -24.72
CA TRP A 31 8.05 -8.95 -23.72
C TRP A 31 9.42 -8.54 -24.26
N GLU A 32 9.78 -8.97 -25.47
CA GLU A 32 11.06 -8.60 -26.11
C GLU A 32 11.16 -7.08 -26.36
N HIS A 33 10.06 -6.46 -26.79
CA HIS A 33 9.98 -5.00 -26.86
C HIS A 33 10.19 -4.37 -25.48
N TYR A 34 9.46 -4.81 -24.47
CA TYR A 34 9.58 -4.25 -23.12
C TYR A 34 11.01 -4.36 -22.59
N LYS A 35 11.68 -5.51 -22.74
CA LYS A 35 13.09 -5.66 -22.35
C LYS A 35 14.00 -4.65 -23.04
N SER A 36 13.78 -4.38 -24.32
CA SER A 36 14.61 -3.48 -25.13
C SER A 36 14.43 -2.00 -24.79
N TYR A 37 13.26 -1.58 -24.29
CA TYR A 37 12.92 -0.17 -24.06
C TYR A 37 12.74 0.20 -22.59
N LYS A 38 12.54 -0.79 -21.71
CA LYS A 38 12.18 -0.60 -20.30
C LYS A 38 13.08 -1.33 -19.32
N ILE A 39 14.15 -1.94 -19.80
CA ILE A 39 15.20 -2.52 -18.96
C ILE A 39 16.55 -2.09 -19.53
N GLU A 40 17.38 -1.50 -18.68
CA GLU A 40 18.74 -1.12 -19.05
C GLU A 40 19.66 -2.34 -19.12
N PRO A 41 20.83 -2.25 -19.78
CA PRO A 41 21.77 -3.36 -19.89
C PRO A 41 22.25 -3.95 -18.56
N ASP A 42 22.23 -3.16 -17.48
CA ASP A 42 22.58 -3.58 -16.11
C ASP A 42 21.43 -4.28 -15.36
N GLY A 43 20.27 -4.42 -16.00
CA GLY A 43 19.06 -5.02 -15.42
C GLY A 43 18.10 -4.03 -14.77
N ARG A 44 18.42 -2.72 -14.75
CA ARG A 44 17.57 -1.69 -14.14
C ARG A 44 16.26 -1.49 -14.90
N PRO A 45 15.09 -1.66 -14.27
CA PRO A 45 13.81 -1.34 -14.89
C PRO A 45 13.55 0.17 -14.95
N LEU A 46 12.90 0.62 -16.02
CA LEU A 46 12.61 2.03 -16.28
C LEU A 46 11.12 2.31 -16.09
N ALA A 47 10.81 3.26 -15.21
CA ALA A 47 9.45 3.73 -14.98
C ALA A 47 9.18 4.98 -15.86
N ASP A 48 8.80 6.08 -15.21
CA ASP A 48 8.56 7.38 -15.81
C ASP A 48 9.82 8.23 -15.87
N LEU A 49 9.79 9.21 -16.78
CA LEU A 49 10.78 10.28 -16.80
C LEU A 49 10.58 11.18 -15.59
N ASP A 50 11.68 11.68 -15.02
CA ASP A 50 11.71 12.63 -13.90
C ASP A 50 11.24 14.06 -14.30
N ARG A 51 10.16 14.16 -15.10
CA ARG A 51 9.67 15.40 -15.71
C ARG A 51 9.06 16.37 -14.70
N GLU A 52 8.54 15.85 -13.59
CA GLU A 52 7.73 16.62 -12.63
C GLU A 52 8.47 16.92 -11.32
N ASP A 53 9.64 16.30 -11.11
CA ASP A 53 10.35 16.39 -9.84
C ASP A 53 11.52 17.38 -9.88
N ILE A 54 11.24 18.58 -9.39
CA ILE A 54 12.11 19.75 -9.37
C ILE A 54 13.52 19.37 -8.86
N ALA A 55 14.49 19.22 -9.76
CA ALA A 55 15.93 19.11 -9.44
C ALA A 55 16.34 17.99 -8.47
N ASN A 56 15.55 16.92 -8.33
CA ASN A 56 15.96 15.74 -7.54
C ASN A 56 17.02 14.90 -8.25
N GLY A 57 17.00 14.90 -9.59
CA GLY A 57 17.96 14.20 -10.43
C GLY A 57 18.08 14.80 -11.83
N SER A 58 18.54 13.99 -12.78
CA SER A 58 18.51 14.32 -14.20
C SER A 58 17.07 14.32 -14.72
N LYS A 59 16.50 15.50 -14.99
CA LYS A 59 15.10 15.70 -15.44
C LYS A 59 14.68 14.86 -16.66
N ASP A 60 15.63 14.54 -17.55
CA ASP A 60 15.40 13.76 -18.77
C ASP A 60 15.81 12.29 -18.61
N SER A 61 15.83 11.78 -17.38
CA SER A 61 16.17 10.39 -17.08
C SER A 61 15.00 9.63 -16.46
N TYR A 62 14.92 8.35 -16.79
CA TYR A 62 13.93 7.45 -16.22
C TYR A 62 14.26 7.10 -14.77
N LEU A 63 13.26 7.28 -13.91
CA LEU A 63 13.25 6.77 -12.54
C LEU A 63 13.11 5.24 -12.53
N THR A 64 13.33 4.65 -11.36
CA THR A 64 13.01 3.25 -11.08
C THR A 64 12.25 3.18 -9.76
N PHE A 65 11.13 2.46 -9.75
CA PHE A 65 10.38 2.15 -8.53
C PHE A 65 10.54 0.68 -8.15
N SER A 66 10.40 0.37 -6.86
CA SER A 66 10.31 -1.03 -6.39
C SER A 66 9.15 -1.76 -7.08
N GLU A 67 8.05 -1.06 -7.36
CA GLU A 67 6.93 -1.54 -8.17
C GLU A 67 7.40 -1.99 -9.57
N THR A 68 8.16 -1.16 -10.29
CA THR A 68 8.67 -1.50 -11.63
C THR A 68 9.57 -2.72 -11.61
N VAL A 69 10.40 -2.87 -10.55
CA VAL A 69 11.19 -4.09 -10.30
C VAL A 69 10.29 -5.29 -10.13
N SER A 70 9.27 -5.18 -9.29
CA SER A 70 8.35 -6.28 -9.01
C SER A 70 7.64 -6.78 -10.26
N TYR A 71 7.20 -5.90 -11.16
CA TYR A 71 6.57 -6.27 -12.43
C TYR A 71 7.54 -6.99 -13.36
N VAL A 72 8.79 -6.53 -13.46
CA VAL A 72 9.80 -7.20 -14.30
C VAL A 72 10.13 -8.59 -13.77
N LEU A 73 10.32 -8.74 -12.46
CA LEU A 73 10.58 -10.06 -11.86
C LEU A 73 9.39 -11.00 -12.07
N PHE A 74 8.17 -10.52 -11.80
CA PHE A 74 6.95 -11.32 -11.93
C PHE A 74 6.71 -11.79 -13.36
N ARG A 75 6.88 -10.89 -14.35
CA ARG A 75 6.76 -11.24 -15.77
C ARG A 75 7.86 -12.21 -16.19
N SER A 76 9.11 -11.96 -15.81
CA SER A 76 10.27 -12.79 -16.18
C SER A 76 10.09 -14.23 -15.71
N VAL A 77 9.66 -14.45 -14.46
CA VAL A 77 9.41 -15.81 -13.96
C VAL A 77 8.18 -16.46 -14.61
N TRP A 78 7.16 -15.68 -14.96
CA TRP A 78 5.99 -16.15 -15.72
C TRP A 78 6.40 -16.70 -17.09
N VAL A 79 7.26 -15.98 -17.82
CA VAL A 79 7.70 -16.39 -19.18
C VAL A 79 8.98 -17.23 -19.23
N ASN A 80 9.46 -17.72 -18.09
CA ASN A 80 10.69 -18.52 -18.00
C ASN A 80 11.99 -17.79 -18.44
N ASP A 81 12.08 -16.47 -18.24
CA ASP A 81 13.25 -15.66 -18.60
C ASP A 81 14.17 -15.47 -17.38
N LYS A 82 14.96 -16.51 -17.05
CA LYS A 82 15.88 -16.49 -15.90
C LYS A 82 16.95 -15.41 -16.03
N GLU A 83 17.45 -15.16 -17.23
CA GLU A 83 18.53 -14.17 -17.43
C GLU A 83 18.06 -12.76 -17.08
N THR A 84 16.87 -12.36 -17.56
CA THR A 84 16.30 -11.05 -17.24
C THR A 84 15.95 -10.98 -15.75
N PHE A 85 15.37 -12.05 -15.20
CA PHE A 85 15.07 -12.14 -13.77
C PHE A 85 16.32 -11.90 -12.91
N ASP A 86 17.40 -12.64 -13.16
CA ASP A 86 18.63 -12.56 -12.37
C ASP A 86 19.29 -11.19 -12.47
N LYS A 87 19.33 -10.60 -13.67
CA LYS A 87 19.89 -9.26 -13.86
C LYS A 87 19.10 -8.22 -13.07
N THR A 88 17.78 -8.22 -13.20
CA THR A 88 16.92 -7.26 -12.49
C THR A 88 16.94 -7.49 -10.98
N TRP A 89 16.95 -8.75 -10.52
CA TRP A 89 17.03 -9.07 -9.10
C TRP A 89 18.34 -8.57 -8.48
N LYS A 90 19.49 -8.86 -9.12
CA LYS A 90 20.79 -8.37 -8.65
C LYS A 90 20.83 -6.85 -8.61
N TRP A 91 20.29 -6.21 -9.65
CA TRP A 91 20.20 -4.75 -9.66
C TRP A 91 19.41 -4.22 -8.46
N ALA A 92 18.21 -4.77 -8.20
CA ALA A 92 17.39 -4.36 -7.05
C ALA A 92 18.05 -4.68 -5.70
N TYR A 93 18.69 -5.84 -5.58
CA TYR A 93 19.44 -6.26 -4.39
C TYR A 93 20.54 -5.26 -4.02
N HIS A 94 21.24 -4.69 -5.01
CA HIS A 94 22.33 -3.74 -4.77
C HIS A 94 21.92 -2.26 -4.76
N ASN A 95 20.79 -1.89 -5.36
CA ASN A 95 20.43 -0.49 -5.58
C ASN A 95 19.15 -0.04 -4.85
N LEU A 96 18.32 -0.96 -4.36
CA LEU A 96 17.08 -0.64 -3.67
C LEU A 96 16.94 -1.32 -2.30
N MET A 97 17.46 -2.53 -2.11
CA MET A 97 17.34 -3.23 -0.82
C MET A 97 18.03 -2.44 0.29
N ARG A 98 17.28 -2.03 1.31
CA ARG A 98 17.70 -0.97 2.24
C ARG A 98 18.97 -1.28 3.01
N LYS A 99 19.15 -2.52 3.47
CA LYS A 99 20.40 -2.94 4.14
C LYS A 99 21.65 -2.91 3.25
N ASN A 100 21.49 -2.84 1.93
CA ASN A 100 22.61 -2.90 0.97
C ASN A 100 22.96 -1.54 0.36
N ILE A 101 22.24 -0.46 0.71
CA ILE A 101 22.39 0.84 0.05
C ILE A 101 22.76 1.97 1.00
N LYS A 102 23.49 2.94 0.44
CA LYS A 102 23.60 4.29 1.00
C LYS A 102 22.53 5.17 0.39
N THR A 103 22.06 6.15 1.15
CA THR A 103 21.10 7.14 0.67
C THR A 103 21.71 8.53 0.64
N PHE A 104 21.21 9.38 -0.24
CA PHE A 104 21.57 10.79 -0.27
C PHE A 104 20.68 11.55 0.70
N ASN A 105 21.23 12.00 1.82
CA ASN A 105 20.51 12.85 2.76
C ASN A 105 20.35 14.25 2.14
N TRP A 106 19.11 14.63 1.84
CA TRP A 106 18.85 15.87 1.13
C TRP A 106 19.20 17.13 1.94
N GLN A 107 19.19 17.04 3.26
CA GLN A 107 19.46 18.19 4.14
C GLN A 107 20.95 18.44 4.30
N THR A 108 21.72 17.38 4.55
CA THR A 108 23.18 17.47 4.72
C THR A 108 23.92 17.49 3.39
N LYS A 109 23.26 17.09 2.29
CA LYS A 109 23.85 16.91 0.95
C LYS A 109 24.97 15.88 0.93
N GLN A 110 24.88 14.87 1.79
CA GLN A 110 25.88 13.81 1.92
C GLN A 110 25.25 12.43 1.71
N TRP A 111 26.08 11.50 1.25
CA TRP A 111 25.72 10.09 1.20
C TRP A 111 25.96 9.45 2.55
N THR A 112 24.90 8.93 3.16
CA THR A 112 24.94 8.33 4.50
C THR A 112 24.32 6.94 4.47
N GLU A 113 24.69 6.12 5.45
CA GLU A 113 23.94 4.90 5.70
C GLU A 113 22.51 5.25 6.14
N LEU A 114 21.57 4.35 5.89
CA LEU A 114 20.26 4.44 6.52
C LEU A 114 20.39 4.27 8.05
N PRO A 115 19.46 4.84 8.83
CA PRO A 115 19.33 4.52 10.25
C PRO A 115 19.26 3.00 10.44
N ILE A 116 19.86 2.49 11.53
CA ILE A 116 20.04 1.05 11.77
C ILE A 116 18.70 0.30 11.74
N GLU A 117 17.63 0.93 12.21
CA GLU A 117 16.27 0.39 12.25
C GLU A 117 15.62 0.27 10.86
N LYS A 118 16.15 0.95 9.85
CA LYS A 118 15.73 0.89 8.44
C LYS A 118 16.69 0.05 7.58
N GLN A 119 17.78 -0.48 8.14
CA GLN A 119 18.70 -1.40 7.44
C GLN A 119 18.13 -2.83 7.43
N ASP A 120 17.02 -3.02 6.73
CA ASP A 120 16.30 -4.30 6.63
C ASP A 120 16.26 -4.85 5.19
N ASN A 121 15.53 -5.94 4.98
CA ASN A 121 15.44 -6.63 3.68
C ASN A 121 14.40 -6.02 2.74
N LEU A 122 13.71 -4.95 3.13
CA LEU A 122 12.72 -4.27 2.27
C LEU A 122 13.41 -3.32 1.29
N PHE A 123 12.65 -2.82 0.31
CA PHE A 123 13.16 -2.00 -0.78
C PHE A 123 12.79 -0.53 -0.59
N ALA A 124 13.77 0.35 -0.81
CA ALA A 124 13.50 1.75 -1.08
C ALA A 124 12.57 1.85 -2.30
N TRP A 125 11.46 2.56 -2.18
CA TRP A 125 10.43 2.59 -3.21
C TRP A 125 10.88 3.31 -4.49
N ARG A 126 11.86 4.22 -4.41
CA ARG A 126 12.30 5.04 -5.56
C ARG A 126 13.81 5.24 -5.61
N TRP A 127 14.35 5.05 -6.81
CA TRP A 127 15.72 5.36 -7.18
C TRP A 127 15.78 6.43 -8.27
N THR A 128 16.73 7.34 -8.13
CA THR A 128 16.84 8.55 -8.95
C THR A 128 18.23 8.62 -9.60
N LYS A 129 18.24 8.90 -10.91
CA LYS A 129 19.47 9.11 -11.66
C LYS A 129 20.06 10.49 -11.37
N ASN A 130 21.37 10.54 -11.16
CA ASN A 130 22.17 11.74 -10.93
C ASN A 130 21.59 12.63 -9.82
N VAL A 131 21.44 12.06 -8.63
CA VAL A 131 20.82 12.70 -7.48
C VAL A 131 21.47 14.06 -7.23
N ASN A 132 20.65 15.12 -7.19
CA ASN A 132 21.10 16.50 -6.97
C ASN A 132 22.25 16.93 -7.91
N GLN A 133 22.29 16.42 -9.15
CA GLN A 133 23.35 16.69 -10.13
C GLN A 133 24.76 16.35 -9.61
N SER A 134 24.86 15.40 -8.66
CA SER A 134 26.13 15.03 -8.00
C SER A 134 27.04 14.16 -8.86
N GLY A 135 26.58 13.69 -10.02
CA GLY A 135 27.22 12.65 -10.82
C GLY A 135 27.00 11.24 -10.28
N ARG A 136 26.17 11.06 -9.25
CA ARG A 136 25.90 9.77 -8.62
C ARG A 136 24.40 9.49 -8.55
N ASP A 137 24.03 8.27 -8.89
CA ASP A 137 22.67 7.78 -8.83
C ASP A 137 22.38 7.15 -7.45
N GLY A 138 21.10 7.07 -7.07
CA GLY A 138 20.70 6.38 -5.85
C GLY A 138 19.37 6.84 -5.27
N VAL A 139 19.19 6.50 -4.00
CA VAL A 139 17.95 6.74 -3.25
C VAL A 139 18.10 8.02 -2.42
N ILE A 140 17.04 8.85 -2.40
CA ILE A 140 16.99 10.08 -1.61
C ILE A 140 16.40 9.80 -0.23
N TYR A 141 17.11 10.20 0.81
CA TYR A 141 16.64 10.19 2.19
C TYR A 141 16.16 11.60 2.60
N TYR A 142 14.85 11.69 2.83
CA TYR A 142 14.11 12.76 3.51
C TYR A 142 14.15 14.18 2.91
N THR A 143 12.96 14.73 2.60
CA THR A 143 12.45 16.03 3.06
C THR A 143 10.93 16.03 3.24
N TRP A 144 10.47 16.43 4.42
CA TRP A 144 9.13 16.99 4.64
C TRP A 144 9.31 18.32 5.40
N GLN A 145 8.87 19.46 4.86
CA GLN A 145 8.66 20.66 5.69
C GLN A 145 7.16 20.94 5.75
N LYS A 146 6.54 20.44 6.81
CA LYS A 146 5.08 20.48 7.06
C LYS A 146 4.42 21.84 6.93
N ASN A 147 5.20 22.92 6.99
CA ASN A 147 4.68 24.29 7.05
C ASN A 147 5.19 25.17 5.91
N ASN A 148 5.79 24.61 4.85
CA ASN A 148 6.25 25.40 3.72
C ASN A 148 5.86 24.76 2.39
N LEU A 149 4.75 25.23 1.81
CA LEU A 149 4.24 24.87 0.48
C LEU A 149 5.25 25.14 -0.65
N GLU A 150 6.31 25.92 -0.41
CA GLU A 150 7.41 26.14 -1.37
C GLU A 150 8.48 25.03 -1.33
N LYS A 151 8.48 24.16 -0.32
CA LYS A 151 9.44 23.05 -0.19
C LYS A 151 8.77 21.70 -0.39
N GLN A 152 8.99 21.16 -1.58
CA GLN A 152 8.43 19.88 -2.01
C GLN A 152 8.89 18.69 -1.17
N TRP A 153 8.02 17.67 -1.11
CA TRP A 153 8.35 16.35 -0.60
C TRP A 153 9.41 15.69 -1.49
N ARG A 154 10.44 15.11 -0.86
CA ARG A 154 11.51 14.38 -1.55
C ARG A 154 11.82 13.14 -0.72
N SER A 155 11.37 11.98 -1.15
CA SER A 155 11.73 10.71 -0.51
C SER A 155 11.81 9.63 -1.56
N GLY A 156 12.75 8.72 -1.39
CA GLY A 156 12.76 7.45 -2.10
C GLY A 156 13.01 6.24 -1.21
N TYR A 157 13.33 6.46 0.08
CA TYR A 157 13.83 5.41 0.97
C TYR A 157 12.74 4.63 1.72
N ASP A 158 11.53 5.20 1.82
CA ASP A 158 10.38 4.53 2.40
C ASP A 158 10.03 3.27 1.59
N VAL A 159 9.27 2.35 2.16
CA VAL A 159 8.84 1.13 1.47
C VAL A 159 7.55 1.34 0.70
N ALA A 160 7.32 0.50 -0.31
CA ALA A 160 6.05 0.40 -1.02
C ALA A 160 5.65 -1.09 -1.02
N PRO A 161 4.80 -1.51 -0.07
CA PRO A 161 4.54 -2.93 0.20
C PRO A 161 4.03 -3.76 -0.97
N ASP A 162 3.34 -3.16 -1.94
CA ASP A 162 2.97 -3.81 -3.21
C ASP A 162 4.20 -4.32 -3.98
N GLY A 163 5.24 -3.49 -4.07
CA GLY A 163 6.51 -3.87 -4.66
C GLY A 163 7.21 -4.96 -3.85
N ASP A 164 7.29 -4.79 -2.52
CA ASP A 164 7.96 -5.75 -1.63
C ASP A 164 7.31 -7.15 -1.66
N GLU A 165 5.98 -7.24 -1.59
CA GLU A 165 5.27 -8.52 -1.61
C GLU A 165 5.36 -9.22 -2.96
N LEU A 166 5.25 -8.48 -4.06
CA LEU A 166 5.35 -9.07 -5.40
C LEU A 166 6.80 -9.48 -5.74
N ILE A 167 7.81 -8.76 -5.24
CA ILE A 167 9.22 -9.22 -5.29
C ILE A 167 9.37 -10.53 -4.52
N ALA A 168 8.88 -10.61 -3.27
CA ALA A 168 8.97 -11.82 -2.46
C ALA A 168 8.26 -13.02 -3.13
N GLY A 169 7.05 -12.80 -3.65
CA GLY A 169 6.32 -13.80 -4.43
C GLY A 169 7.08 -14.27 -5.67
N SER A 170 7.66 -13.33 -6.43
CA SER A 170 8.44 -13.63 -7.62
C SER A 170 9.69 -14.46 -7.33
N LEU A 171 10.36 -14.21 -6.20
CA LEU A 171 11.48 -15.03 -5.74
C LEU A 171 11.07 -16.45 -5.33
N ILE A 172 9.89 -16.62 -4.74
CA ILE A 172 9.35 -17.95 -4.42
C ILE A 172 9.05 -18.72 -5.70
N PHE A 173 8.44 -18.08 -6.70
CA PHE A 173 8.26 -18.70 -8.02
C PHE A 173 9.60 -19.06 -8.67
N ALA A 174 10.59 -18.16 -8.61
CA ALA A 174 11.92 -18.41 -9.18
C ALA A 174 12.61 -19.60 -8.50
N HIS A 175 12.50 -19.72 -7.18
CA HIS A 175 12.99 -20.89 -6.44
C HIS A 175 12.35 -22.18 -6.93
N ASN A 176 11.02 -22.23 -7.05
CA ASN A 176 10.32 -23.43 -7.49
C ASN A 176 10.57 -23.77 -8.97
N ARG A 177 10.81 -22.75 -9.80
CA ARG A 177 11.03 -22.91 -11.23
C ARG A 177 12.46 -23.28 -11.59
N TRP A 178 13.45 -22.66 -10.96
CA TRP A 178 14.87 -22.77 -11.34
C TRP A 178 15.77 -23.30 -10.22
N GLY A 179 15.24 -23.51 -9.01
CA GLY A 179 16.04 -23.77 -7.81
C GLY A 179 16.66 -22.49 -7.26
N SER A 180 17.28 -22.59 -6.07
CA SER A 180 18.07 -21.48 -5.49
C SER A 180 19.56 -21.77 -5.54
N GLU A 181 20.33 -20.75 -5.86
CA GLU A 181 21.80 -20.77 -5.78
C GLU A 181 22.26 -20.26 -4.40
N LYS A 182 23.54 -19.91 -4.27
CA LYS A 182 24.10 -19.32 -3.04
C LYS A 182 24.10 -17.79 -3.12
N GLY A 183 24.25 -17.14 -1.96
CA GLY A 183 24.40 -15.67 -1.88
C GLY A 183 23.14 -14.94 -2.34
N GLU A 184 23.32 -13.88 -3.14
CA GLU A 184 22.22 -13.05 -3.65
C GLU A 184 21.21 -13.85 -4.49
N LEU A 185 21.62 -14.91 -5.20
CA LEU A 185 20.74 -15.77 -6.01
C LEU A 185 20.08 -16.89 -5.20
N ASN A 186 20.18 -16.86 -3.87
CA ASN A 186 19.35 -17.72 -3.02
C ASN A 186 17.93 -17.15 -2.91
N TYR A 187 17.12 -17.35 -3.94
CA TYR A 187 15.78 -16.74 -4.02
C TYR A 187 14.91 -17.05 -2.80
N LEU A 188 14.84 -18.30 -2.34
CA LEU A 188 13.98 -18.67 -1.21
C LEU A 188 14.43 -18.02 0.10
N SER A 189 15.74 -17.97 0.36
CA SER A 189 16.25 -17.33 1.58
C SER A 189 15.98 -15.82 1.56
N ASN A 190 16.15 -15.16 0.42
CA ASN A 190 15.85 -13.74 0.30
C ASN A 190 14.34 -13.48 0.45
N ALA A 191 13.48 -14.29 -0.19
CA ALA A 191 12.03 -14.19 -0.04
C ALA A 191 11.60 -14.29 1.43
N LYS A 192 12.10 -15.29 2.17
CA LYS A 192 11.77 -15.47 3.60
C LYS A 192 12.19 -14.27 4.46
N ASN A 193 13.35 -13.68 4.16
CA ASN A 193 13.82 -12.48 4.86
C ASN A 193 12.94 -11.26 4.55
N ILE A 194 12.51 -11.09 3.29
CA ILE A 194 11.58 -10.03 2.89
C ILE A 194 10.23 -10.22 3.60
N LEU A 195 9.66 -11.44 3.58
CA LEU A 195 8.40 -11.75 4.27
C LEU A 195 8.46 -11.46 5.78
N HIS A 196 9.59 -11.79 6.42
CA HIS A 196 9.81 -11.50 7.83
C HIS A 196 9.69 -10.00 8.11
N ASP A 197 10.40 -9.17 7.35
CA ASP A 197 10.41 -7.72 7.56
C ASP A 197 9.11 -7.06 7.12
N LEU A 198 8.51 -7.54 6.02
CA LEU A 198 7.23 -7.04 5.50
C LEU A 198 6.13 -7.21 6.54
N TRP A 199 6.05 -8.38 7.16
CA TRP A 199 5.09 -8.60 8.24
C TRP A 199 5.35 -7.69 9.44
N ASN A 200 6.59 -7.61 9.90
CA ASN A 200 6.91 -6.87 11.12
C ASN A 200 6.73 -5.35 10.96
N LYS A 201 6.79 -4.84 9.72
CA LYS A 201 6.85 -3.39 9.46
C LYS A 201 5.61 -2.86 8.74
N CYS A 202 4.95 -3.68 7.92
CA CYS A 202 3.86 -3.25 7.06
C CYS A 202 2.54 -4.01 7.34
N VAL A 203 2.50 -4.92 8.31
CA VAL A 203 1.26 -5.53 8.78
C VAL A 203 0.91 -4.98 10.16
N LEU A 204 -0.20 -4.27 10.24
CA LEU A 204 -0.72 -3.73 11.50
C LEU A 204 -1.92 -4.52 11.95
N LYS A 205 -1.94 -4.92 13.21
CA LYS A 205 -3.20 -5.24 13.88
C LYS A 205 -3.90 -3.91 14.16
N ILE A 206 -5.14 -3.80 13.72
CA ILE A 206 -6.05 -2.68 14.00
C ILE A 206 -7.17 -3.23 14.88
N THR A 207 -7.20 -2.81 16.13
CA THR A 207 -8.33 -3.10 17.03
C THR A 207 -9.24 -1.88 17.10
N PRO A 208 -10.53 -1.99 16.72
CA PRO A 208 -11.45 -0.86 16.85
C PRO A 208 -11.57 -0.44 18.32
N GLY A 209 -11.19 0.81 18.61
CA GLY A 209 -11.11 1.34 19.97
C GLY A 209 -9.72 1.30 20.61
N GLU A 210 -8.72 0.59 20.08
CA GLU A 210 -7.33 0.72 20.59
C GLU A 210 -6.59 1.83 19.83
N ILE A 211 -5.75 2.58 20.55
CA ILE A 211 -4.85 3.55 19.92
C ILE A 211 -3.58 2.81 19.48
N ASP A 212 -3.69 1.98 18.43
CA ASP A 212 -2.59 1.13 17.96
C ASP A 212 -1.30 1.90 17.64
N GLY A 213 -0.14 1.42 18.08
CA GLY A 213 1.17 2.00 17.76
C GLY A 213 1.87 2.79 18.88
N PHE A 214 1.52 2.56 20.14
CA PHE A 214 2.40 2.95 21.26
C PHE A 214 3.42 1.85 21.61
N ASP A 215 3.08 0.57 21.38
CA ASP A 215 3.94 -0.58 21.70
C ASP A 215 5.06 -0.82 20.68
N ASN A 216 4.96 -0.19 19.50
CA ASN A 216 6.00 -0.24 18.48
C ASN A 216 6.86 1.04 18.58
N PRO A 217 8.16 0.94 18.94
CA PRO A 217 9.06 2.09 19.04
C PRO A 217 9.11 2.98 17.79
N LEU A 218 8.75 2.42 16.63
CA LEU A 218 8.75 3.09 15.32
C LEU A 218 7.49 3.91 15.04
N THR A 219 6.41 3.74 15.81
CA THR A 219 5.09 4.38 15.59
C THR A 219 4.72 5.43 16.63
N VAL A 220 5.54 5.62 17.66
CA VAL A 220 5.39 6.73 18.61
C VAL A 220 5.59 8.03 17.86
N GLY A 221 4.48 8.62 17.42
CA GLY A 221 4.46 9.69 16.43
C GLY A 221 5.09 11.01 16.88
N ALA A 222 5.47 11.16 18.15
CA ALA A 222 6.13 12.35 18.69
C ALA A 222 6.51 12.22 20.18
N TRP A 223 7.72 12.66 20.52
CA TRP A 223 8.02 13.27 21.81
C TRP A 223 7.66 14.75 21.73
N PHE A 224 6.94 15.27 22.72
CA PHE A 224 6.58 16.67 22.82
C PHE A 224 7.38 17.30 23.96
N SER A 225 8.08 18.40 23.70
CA SER A 225 8.56 19.27 24.77
C SER A 225 7.56 20.39 25.03
N TYR A 226 7.41 20.80 26.29
CA TYR A 226 6.44 21.81 26.72
C TYR A 226 7.12 23.07 27.26
N SER A 227 6.40 24.19 27.23
CA SER A 227 6.73 25.41 27.98
C SER A 227 6.62 25.17 29.48
N SER A 228 7.19 26.08 30.27
CA SER A 228 7.17 26.03 31.74
C SER A 228 5.76 26.11 32.33
N ASP A 229 4.77 26.53 31.54
CA ASP A 229 3.34 26.52 31.91
C ASP A 229 2.64 25.19 31.56
N GLY A 230 3.33 24.23 30.93
CA GLY A 230 2.79 22.94 30.50
C GLY A 230 1.83 22.99 29.32
N LEU A 231 1.45 24.17 28.80
CA LEU A 231 0.37 24.30 27.83
C LEU A 231 0.85 24.46 26.39
N SER A 232 2.07 24.96 26.15
CA SER A 232 2.57 25.20 24.80
C SER A 232 3.62 24.17 24.39
N VAL A 233 3.33 23.40 23.34
CA VAL A 233 4.30 22.48 22.73
C VAL A 233 5.43 23.29 22.08
N LYS A 234 6.66 23.11 22.56
CA LYS A 234 7.89 23.78 22.10
C LYS A 234 8.64 23.02 21.00
N LYS A 235 8.65 21.67 21.02
CA LYS A 235 9.40 20.86 20.04
C LYS A 235 8.80 19.46 19.89
N LYS A 236 8.74 18.97 18.64
CA LYS A 236 8.45 17.57 18.29
C LYS A 236 9.78 16.84 18.06
N LEU A 237 10.15 15.91 18.94
CA LEU A 237 11.35 15.06 18.80
C LEU A 237 10.93 13.65 18.35
N VAL A 238 11.69 13.00 17.47
CA VAL A 238 11.22 11.81 16.70
C VAL A 238 11.87 10.50 17.14
N ASN A 239 12.83 10.48 18.08
CA ASN A 239 13.52 9.24 18.46
C ASN A 239 13.42 8.99 19.97
N GLY A 240 12.64 7.98 20.37
CA GLY A 240 12.57 7.48 21.75
C GLY A 240 13.31 6.16 21.93
N ILE A 241 13.71 5.86 23.16
CA ILE A 241 14.25 4.55 23.54
C ILE A 241 13.07 3.70 24.04
N SER A 242 12.70 2.65 23.30
CA SER A 242 11.80 1.63 23.83
C SER A 242 12.60 0.69 24.73
N THR A 243 12.15 0.58 25.98
CA THR A 243 12.51 -0.54 26.84
C THR A 243 11.40 -1.58 26.62
N GLY A 244 11.71 -2.88 26.52
CA GLY A 244 10.75 -3.94 26.17
C GLY A 244 9.55 -4.16 27.13
N HIS A 245 9.20 -3.17 27.95
CA HIS A 245 8.11 -3.13 28.91
C HIS A 245 7.31 -1.81 28.88
N GLY A 246 7.45 -0.94 27.86
CA GLY A 246 6.68 0.32 27.75
C GLY A 246 7.52 1.51 27.27
N LEU A 247 6.89 2.69 27.12
CA LEU A 247 7.59 3.92 26.70
C LEU A 247 8.00 4.79 27.89
N TYR A 248 9.28 5.14 27.97
CA TYR A 248 9.84 5.96 29.05
C TYR A 248 9.84 7.45 28.73
N ALA A 249 9.02 8.25 29.42
CA ALA A 249 9.15 9.71 29.48
C ALA A 249 9.82 10.16 30.77
N GLY A 250 10.70 11.14 30.66
CA GLY A 250 11.36 11.73 31.82
C GLY A 250 11.65 13.21 31.63
N SER A 251 11.91 13.88 32.75
CA SER A 251 12.40 15.25 32.83
C SER A 251 13.90 15.28 32.46
N PHE A 252 14.24 15.77 31.26
CA PHE A 252 15.64 15.96 30.87
C PHE A 252 16.09 17.38 31.22
N GLY A 253 16.45 17.61 32.48
CA GLY A 253 16.77 18.95 32.98
C GLY A 253 15.57 19.89 32.87
N ALA A 254 15.78 21.21 32.76
CA ALA A 254 14.73 22.25 32.77
C ALA A 254 13.70 22.21 31.60
N THR A 255 13.53 21.07 30.92
CA THR A 255 12.61 20.84 29.80
C THR A 255 11.62 19.74 30.15
N TYR A 256 10.35 20.11 30.32
CA TYR A 256 9.23 19.18 30.46
C TYR A 256 9.01 18.41 29.15
N MET A 257 9.10 17.08 29.18
CA MET A 257 8.81 16.22 28.03
C MET A 257 7.59 15.36 28.29
N GLY A 258 6.83 15.07 27.24
CA GLY A 258 5.72 14.13 27.25
C GLY A 258 5.66 13.32 25.98
N ILE A 259 4.82 12.29 26.00
CA ILE A 259 4.59 11.35 24.90
C ILE A 259 3.24 11.67 24.31
N GLY A 260 3.05 11.49 23.01
CA GLY A 260 1.71 11.52 22.48
C GLY A 260 1.62 10.93 21.10
N LYS A 261 0.39 10.89 20.60
CA LYS A 261 0.08 10.45 19.25
C LYS A 261 -0.58 11.57 18.47
N VAL A 262 -0.06 11.79 17.28
CA VAL A 262 -0.69 12.65 16.29
C VAL A 262 -1.82 11.86 15.64
N LEU A 263 -3.04 12.37 15.80
CA LEU A 263 -4.28 11.79 15.27
C LEU A 263 -4.73 12.42 13.95
N GLY A 264 -4.16 13.58 13.58
CA GLY A 264 -4.47 14.28 12.34
C GLY A 264 -5.81 15.01 12.42
N ASN A 265 -6.91 14.28 12.22
CA ASN A 265 -8.29 14.78 12.25
C ASN A 265 -9.26 13.62 12.54
N SER A 266 -9.14 13.02 13.73
CA SER A 266 -9.95 11.87 14.15
C SER A 266 -11.25 12.32 14.82
N ASN A 267 -12.36 11.64 14.51
CA ASN A 267 -13.64 11.88 15.17
C ASN A 267 -13.75 11.05 16.46
N LEU A 268 -13.84 11.74 17.59
CA LEU A 268 -14.02 11.18 18.94
C LEU A 268 -15.37 11.57 19.57
N SER A 269 -16.31 12.14 18.82
CA SER A 269 -17.59 12.64 19.38
C SER A 269 -18.50 11.54 19.94
N GLU A 270 -18.36 10.32 19.44
CA GLU A 270 -19.04 9.13 19.98
C GLU A 270 -18.18 8.37 21.02
N THR A 271 -16.96 8.81 21.31
CA THR A 271 -16.07 8.13 22.27
C THR A 271 -16.35 8.62 23.69
N GLU A 272 -16.58 7.71 24.64
CA GLU A 272 -16.86 8.10 26.02
C GLU A 272 -15.59 8.48 26.79
N GLY A 273 -14.45 7.84 26.51
CA GLY A 273 -13.25 8.03 27.31
C GLY A 273 -12.02 7.27 26.81
N LEU A 274 -10.99 7.28 27.65
CA LEU A 274 -9.70 6.66 27.40
C LEU A 274 -9.23 5.88 28.63
N SER A 275 -8.68 4.69 28.39
CA SER A 275 -8.03 3.80 29.35
C SER A 275 -6.58 3.58 28.94
N PHE A 276 -5.66 3.48 29.89
CA PHE A 276 -4.26 3.14 29.63
C PHE A 276 -3.59 2.63 30.89
N TYR A 277 -2.55 1.82 30.72
CA TYR A 277 -1.69 1.45 31.82
C TYR A 277 -0.56 2.47 31.94
N ALA A 278 -0.23 2.88 33.17
CA ALA A 278 0.90 3.73 33.44
C ALA A 278 1.60 3.37 34.76
N LYS A 279 2.88 3.71 34.85
CA LYS A 279 3.73 3.56 36.04
C LYS A 279 4.66 4.75 36.13
N GLY A 280 4.93 5.32 37.30
CA GLY A 280 5.85 6.46 37.42
C GLY A 280 5.51 7.40 38.56
N THR A 281 6.27 8.50 38.68
CA THR A 281 6.18 9.41 39.81
C THR A 281 5.14 10.53 39.59
N ASP A 282 4.22 10.64 40.53
CA ASP A 282 3.28 11.76 40.79
C ASP A 282 1.98 11.77 39.98
N ALA A 283 2.01 12.24 38.74
CA ALA A 283 0.79 12.43 37.96
C ALA A 283 1.08 12.47 36.46
N VAL A 284 0.05 12.26 35.66
CA VAL A 284 0.06 12.49 34.23
C VAL A 284 -1.09 13.43 33.86
N ARG A 285 -0.73 14.50 33.15
CA ARG A 285 -1.68 15.37 32.48
C ARG A 285 -1.95 14.84 31.08
N ILE A 286 -3.18 14.45 30.83
CA ILE A 286 -3.65 14.04 29.52
C ILE A 286 -4.22 15.27 28.82
N ILE A 287 -3.72 15.57 27.63
CA ILE A 287 -4.12 16.72 26.82
C ILE A 287 -4.59 16.21 25.47
N ILE A 288 -5.81 16.59 25.08
CA ILE A 288 -6.37 16.34 23.76
C ILE A 288 -6.43 17.68 23.02
N GLU A 289 -5.79 17.76 21.86
CA GLU A 289 -5.79 18.95 21.01
C GLU A 289 -6.70 18.71 19.81
N ASP A 290 -7.61 19.64 19.51
CA ASP A 290 -8.43 19.60 18.30
C ASP A 290 -7.69 20.20 17.08
N THR A 291 -8.29 20.10 15.89
CA THR A 291 -7.72 20.66 14.65
C THR A 291 -7.63 22.18 14.65
N ASN A 292 -8.38 22.87 15.53
CA ASN A 292 -8.34 24.31 15.70
C ASN A 292 -7.25 24.75 16.71
N GLY A 293 -6.58 23.79 17.36
CA GLY A 293 -5.56 24.04 18.36
C GLY A 293 -6.12 24.28 19.77
N LEU A 294 -7.42 24.12 19.99
CA LEU A 294 -8.03 24.12 21.32
C LEU A 294 -7.62 22.84 22.06
N LYS A 295 -7.54 22.92 23.39
CA LYS A 295 -7.07 21.82 24.23
C LYS A 295 -8.08 21.50 25.32
N ALA A 296 -8.48 20.24 25.40
CA ALA A 296 -9.11 19.66 26.57
C ALA A 296 -8.03 18.97 27.42
N SER A 297 -8.12 19.04 28.74
CA SER A 297 -7.12 18.38 29.60
C SER A 297 -7.69 17.84 30.89
N ILE A 298 -7.03 16.81 31.42
CA ILE A 298 -7.30 16.24 32.75
C ILE A 298 -5.98 15.80 33.38
N VAL A 299 -5.90 15.84 34.69
CA VAL A 299 -4.75 15.32 35.45
C VAL A 299 -5.20 14.06 36.20
N LYS A 300 -4.40 13.00 36.11
CA LYS A 300 -4.60 11.75 36.86
C LYS A 300 -3.33 11.48 37.67
N ASN A 301 -3.51 11.30 38.98
CA ASN A 301 -2.41 10.97 39.89
C ASN A 301 -2.05 9.49 39.73
N LEU A 302 -0.76 9.18 39.85
CA LEU A 302 -0.19 7.84 39.92
C LEU A 302 0.24 7.62 41.38
N TRP A 303 -0.29 6.59 42.02
CA TRP A 303 -0.12 6.42 43.47
C TRP A 303 0.93 5.34 43.83
N GLU A 304 1.35 4.52 42.87
CA GLU A 304 2.26 3.40 43.10
C GLU A 304 3.44 3.36 42.11
N GLU A 305 4.54 2.72 42.54
CA GLU A 305 5.66 2.36 41.66
C GLU A 305 5.30 1.23 40.67
N ASP A 306 4.09 0.68 40.72
CA ASP A 306 3.61 -0.40 39.85
C ASP A 306 2.66 0.10 38.75
N TRP A 307 2.31 -0.79 37.81
CA TRP A 307 1.42 -0.47 36.71
C TRP A 307 -0.02 -0.29 37.18
N GLU A 308 -0.55 0.92 37.04
CA GLU A 308 -1.94 1.26 37.29
C GLU A 308 -2.71 1.39 35.98
N ASN A 309 -3.92 0.84 35.91
CA ASN A 309 -4.84 1.12 34.80
C ASN A 309 -5.62 2.41 35.12
N ILE A 310 -5.30 3.47 34.39
CA ILE A 310 -6.02 4.74 34.44
C ILE A 310 -7.17 4.68 33.44
N VAL A 311 -8.38 4.98 33.90
CA VAL A 311 -9.59 5.06 33.07
C VAL A 311 -10.31 6.37 33.36
N PHE A 312 -10.71 7.10 32.32
CA PHE A 312 -11.49 8.33 32.48
C PHE A 312 -12.34 8.66 31.26
N SER A 313 -13.48 9.30 31.51
CA SER A 313 -14.37 9.82 30.48
C SER A 313 -13.93 11.19 29.98
N PHE A 314 -14.11 11.45 28.69
CA PHE A 314 -13.90 12.76 28.09
C PHE A 314 -14.79 13.85 28.70
N SER A 315 -15.95 13.50 29.28
CA SER A 315 -16.76 14.46 30.02
C SER A 315 -16.11 14.93 31.33
N GLU A 316 -15.12 14.21 31.85
CA GLU A 316 -14.34 14.62 33.03
C GLU A 316 -13.27 15.67 32.69
N MET A 317 -12.94 15.87 31.41
CA MET A 317 -11.88 16.79 31.01
C MET A 317 -12.33 18.24 31.10
N ASP A 318 -11.42 19.11 31.53
CA ASP A 318 -11.59 20.55 31.38
C ASP A 318 -11.43 20.91 29.90
N SER A 319 -12.53 21.24 29.25
CA SER A 319 -12.63 21.46 27.80
C SER A 319 -13.30 22.80 27.50
N PRO A 320 -12.73 23.62 26.60
CA PRO A 320 -13.43 24.76 26.03
C PRO A 320 -14.78 24.34 25.44
N ARG A 321 -15.78 25.23 25.52
CA ARG A 321 -17.13 24.97 24.99
C ARG A 321 -17.11 24.74 23.47
N GLU A 322 -16.18 25.39 22.79
CA GLU A 322 -15.99 25.33 21.34
C GLU A 322 -15.09 24.18 20.89
N PHE A 323 -14.64 23.30 21.79
CA PHE A 323 -13.75 22.18 21.46
C PHE A 323 -14.40 21.23 20.44
N ASN A 324 -13.69 20.94 19.35
CA ASN A 324 -14.21 20.10 18.27
C ASN A 324 -13.88 18.61 18.47
N TRP A 325 -14.78 17.87 19.12
CA TRP A 325 -14.66 16.42 19.27
C TRP A 325 -14.75 15.63 17.95
N GLU A 326 -15.28 16.22 16.87
CA GLU A 326 -15.29 15.58 15.55
C GLU A 326 -13.97 15.73 14.81
N GLY A 327 -13.07 16.60 15.28
CA GLY A 327 -11.78 16.87 14.66
C GLY A 327 -10.66 16.94 15.68
N VAL A 328 -10.30 15.79 16.25
CA VAL A 328 -9.20 15.67 17.20
C VAL A 328 -7.88 15.43 16.47
N LYS A 329 -6.87 16.24 16.83
CA LYS A 329 -5.57 16.30 16.17
C LYS A 329 -4.47 15.58 16.95
N ASN A 330 -4.44 15.67 18.27
CA ASN A 330 -3.40 15.03 19.09
C ASN A 330 -3.99 14.51 20.41
N ILE A 331 -3.45 13.39 20.91
CA ILE A 331 -3.55 12.99 22.33
C ILE A 331 -2.14 12.98 22.90
N MET A 332 -1.95 13.62 24.04
CA MET A 332 -0.67 13.81 24.69
C MET A 332 -0.76 13.44 26.17
N PHE A 333 0.32 12.86 26.67
CA PHE A 333 0.54 12.42 28.04
C PHE A 333 1.78 13.16 28.55
N GLN A 334 1.55 14.15 29.39
CA GLN A 334 2.57 14.97 30.00
C GLN A 334 2.74 14.52 31.46
N PRO A 335 3.80 13.75 31.79
CA PRO A 335 4.09 13.40 33.17
C PRO A 335 4.51 14.62 34.00
N GLU A 336 4.19 14.61 35.28
CA GLU A 336 4.58 15.62 36.28
C GLU A 336 5.79 15.18 37.13
N GLY A 337 6.62 14.25 36.62
CA GLY A 337 7.80 13.71 37.32
C GLY A 337 8.92 13.22 36.40
N ASP A 338 9.95 12.60 37.00
CA ASP A 338 11.22 12.26 36.33
C ASP A 338 11.19 10.89 35.62
N GLU A 339 10.32 9.96 36.04
CA GLU A 339 10.14 8.64 35.40
C GLU A 339 8.66 8.34 35.17
N PHE A 340 8.26 8.11 33.92
CA PHE A 340 6.91 7.75 33.52
C PHE A 340 6.92 6.70 32.41
N TYR A 341 6.13 5.66 32.60
CA TYR A 341 5.88 4.57 31.67
C TYR A 341 4.40 4.54 31.31
N ILE A 342 4.11 4.31 30.04
CA ILE A 342 2.74 4.16 29.54
C ILE A 342 2.65 2.99 28.56
N ASP A 343 1.51 2.31 28.56
CA ASP A 343 1.21 1.15 27.73
C ASP A 343 -0.31 1.00 27.51
N ASN A 344 -0.71 0.20 26.50
CA ASN A 344 -2.09 -0.25 26.28
C ASN A 344 -3.15 0.88 26.32
N ILE A 345 -2.99 1.89 25.45
CA ILE A 345 -3.92 3.04 25.39
C ILE A 345 -5.15 2.67 24.54
N ILE A 346 -6.33 2.72 25.14
CA ILE A 346 -7.60 2.27 24.59
C ILE A 346 -8.64 3.38 24.71
N LEU A 347 -9.29 3.75 23.61
CA LEU A 347 -10.54 4.51 23.61
C LEU A 347 -11.72 3.60 23.91
N TYR A 348 -12.59 3.99 24.83
CA TYR A 348 -13.78 3.21 25.18
C TYR A 348 -15.07 4.00 25.01
N GLY A 349 -16.18 3.26 24.94
CA GLY A 349 -17.54 3.80 24.88
C GLY A 349 -17.96 4.38 23.53
N GLY A 350 -17.19 4.13 22.47
CA GLY A 350 -17.60 4.42 21.11
C GLY A 350 -18.23 3.23 20.39
N LYS A 351 -18.80 3.50 19.21
CA LYS A 351 -19.20 2.45 18.27
C LYS A 351 -17.96 1.68 17.82
N ILE A 352 -17.67 0.54 18.46
CA ILE A 352 -16.62 -0.40 18.05
C ILE A 352 -17.01 -0.95 16.66
N ILE A 353 -16.32 -0.52 15.61
CA ILE A 353 -16.60 -0.98 14.25
C ILE A 353 -15.82 -2.26 13.94
N GLY A 354 -16.25 -3.37 14.53
CA GLY A 354 -15.77 -4.72 14.20
C GLY A 354 -14.83 -5.34 15.23
N LYS A 355 -14.25 -6.48 14.86
CA LYS A 355 -13.27 -7.22 15.67
C LYS A 355 -11.84 -6.78 15.32
N PRO A 356 -10.84 -6.96 16.20
CA PRO A 356 -9.43 -6.81 15.84
C PRO A 356 -9.10 -7.59 14.56
N ARG A 357 -8.39 -6.95 13.64
CA ARG A 357 -7.94 -7.56 12.37
C ARG A 357 -6.55 -7.08 12.01
N ILE A 358 -5.81 -7.90 11.27
CA ILE A 358 -4.54 -7.47 10.69
C ILE A 358 -4.76 -6.86 9.31
N HIS A 359 -4.02 -5.82 8.96
CA HIS A 359 -4.14 -5.10 7.71
C HIS A 359 -2.77 -4.91 7.10
N LEU A 360 -2.68 -5.03 5.78
CA LEU A 360 -1.50 -4.58 5.07
C LEU A 360 -1.61 -3.07 4.92
N VAL A 361 -0.69 -2.35 5.54
CA VAL A 361 -0.59 -0.90 5.40
C VAL A 361 0.42 -0.53 4.34
N SER A 362 0.27 0.65 3.76
CA SER A 362 1.08 1.13 2.64
C SER A 362 2.46 1.69 3.02
N ASN A 363 2.90 1.50 4.27
CA ASN A 363 4.06 2.18 4.84
C ASN A 363 4.70 1.34 5.96
N ASP A 364 5.91 1.70 6.36
CA ASP A 364 6.67 1.08 7.46
C ASP A 364 6.84 1.98 8.69
N HIS A 365 5.97 2.99 8.83
CA HIS A 365 5.93 3.90 9.99
C HIS A 365 4.64 3.70 10.80
N GLY A 366 4.02 2.54 10.60
CA GLY A 366 2.80 2.02 11.24
C GLY A 366 1.63 2.99 11.29
N GLN A 367 1.43 3.73 10.21
CA GLN A 367 0.18 4.43 9.98
C GLN A 367 -0.83 3.49 9.32
N PRO A 368 -2.12 3.50 9.71
CA PRO A 368 -3.16 2.63 9.14
C PRO A 368 -3.65 3.15 7.78
N TRP A 369 -2.71 3.49 6.90
CA TRP A 369 -2.96 3.92 5.53
C TRP A 369 -3.09 2.68 4.65
N ILE A 370 -4.24 2.54 4.01
CA ILE A 370 -4.58 1.39 3.19
C ILE A 370 -4.64 1.84 1.74
N ASN A 371 -3.89 1.14 0.89
CA ASN A 371 -4.11 1.14 -0.56
C ASN A 371 -4.71 -0.21 -0.94
N ILE A 372 -5.94 -0.22 -1.45
CA ILE A 372 -6.63 -1.47 -1.75
C ILE A 372 -5.91 -2.26 -2.85
N SER A 373 -5.21 -1.56 -3.75
CA SER A 373 -4.47 -2.17 -4.85
C SER A 373 -3.23 -2.94 -4.40
N TYR A 374 -2.76 -2.73 -3.16
CA TYR A 374 -1.58 -3.43 -2.64
C TYR A 374 -1.91 -4.87 -2.25
N TYR A 375 -3.17 -5.17 -1.94
CA TYR A 375 -3.56 -6.51 -1.53
C TYR A 375 -3.42 -7.55 -2.66
N MET A 376 -2.58 -8.56 -2.44
CA MET A 376 -2.41 -9.71 -3.35
C MET A 376 -2.79 -11.03 -2.67
N PRO A 377 -4.09 -11.33 -2.47
CA PRO A 377 -4.52 -12.49 -1.68
C PRO A 377 -4.04 -13.84 -2.21
N PHE A 378 -3.77 -13.94 -3.52
CA PHE A 378 -3.18 -15.15 -4.12
C PHE A 378 -1.75 -15.42 -3.64
N LEU A 379 -0.99 -14.39 -3.27
CA LEU A 379 0.35 -14.51 -2.68
C LEU A 379 0.28 -14.89 -1.21
N TYR A 380 -0.73 -14.45 -0.46
CA TYR A 380 -0.84 -14.79 0.97
C TYR A 380 -1.05 -16.29 1.20
N GLU A 381 -1.74 -16.98 0.28
CA GLU A 381 -1.79 -18.44 0.26
C GLU A 381 -0.40 -19.07 0.06
N ILE A 382 0.43 -18.47 -0.80
CA ILE A 382 1.82 -18.91 -1.05
C ILE A 382 2.69 -18.64 0.18
N PHE A 383 2.59 -17.44 0.75
CA PHE A 383 3.36 -17.02 1.91
C PHE A 383 3.05 -17.89 3.13
N ALA A 384 1.79 -18.26 3.34
CA ALA A 384 1.39 -19.19 4.40
C ALA A 384 2.07 -20.58 4.28
N GLY A 385 2.42 -21.01 3.06
CA GLY A 385 3.16 -22.25 2.83
C GLY A 385 4.68 -22.13 3.00
N VAL A 386 5.24 -20.93 2.86
CA VAL A 386 6.70 -20.67 2.91
C VAL A 386 7.15 -20.15 4.28
N ASP A 387 6.32 -19.32 4.92
CA ASP A 387 6.54 -18.69 6.21
C ASP A 387 5.41 -19.07 7.17
N THR A 388 5.54 -20.25 7.77
CA THR A 388 4.55 -20.81 8.70
C THR A 388 4.57 -20.15 10.08
N ALA A 389 5.50 -19.23 10.34
CA ALA A 389 5.61 -18.54 11.62
C ALA A 389 4.59 -17.40 11.78
N ARG A 390 3.95 -16.98 10.67
CA ARG A 390 3.03 -15.84 10.63
C ARG A 390 1.70 -16.21 9.99
N PRO A 391 0.58 -15.68 10.49
CA PRO A 391 -0.75 -16.01 9.98
C PRO A 391 -1.09 -15.25 8.69
N TRP A 392 -0.34 -15.46 7.61
CA TRP A 392 -0.59 -14.84 6.29
C TRP A 392 -2.02 -15.04 5.78
N LYS A 393 -2.68 -16.14 6.15
CA LYS A 393 -4.09 -16.39 5.80
C LYS A 393 -5.07 -15.37 6.37
N GLU A 394 -4.77 -14.74 7.51
CA GLU A 394 -5.63 -13.70 8.07
C GLU A 394 -5.69 -12.46 7.15
N LEU A 395 -4.60 -12.15 6.41
CA LEU A 395 -4.60 -11.06 5.42
C LEU A 395 -5.51 -11.35 4.22
N ILE A 396 -5.81 -12.61 3.92
CA ILE A 396 -6.80 -12.96 2.88
C ILE A 396 -8.18 -12.46 3.31
N GLU A 397 -8.60 -12.75 4.54
CA GLU A 397 -9.88 -12.27 5.06
C GLU A 397 -9.91 -10.74 5.13
N SER A 398 -8.81 -10.13 5.59
CA SER A 398 -8.70 -8.67 5.68
C SER A 398 -8.72 -7.99 4.31
N THR A 399 -8.20 -8.62 3.26
CA THR A 399 -8.32 -8.12 1.88
C THR A 399 -9.80 -7.90 1.51
N TYR A 400 -10.63 -8.93 1.69
CA TYR A 400 -12.04 -8.86 1.34
C TYR A 400 -12.85 -7.98 2.29
N TYR A 401 -12.43 -7.91 3.56
CA TYR A 401 -12.98 -6.96 4.52
C TYR A 401 -12.71 -5.51 4.07
N ASP A 402 -11.46 -5.16 3.75
CA ASP A 402 -11.05 -3.81 3.37
C ASP A 402 -11.64 -3.37 2.03
N ILE A 403 -11.83 -4.29 1.08
CA ILE A 403 -12.59 -4.01 -0.15
C ILE A 403 -14.02 -3.57 0.18
N ASN A 404 -14.71 -4.29 1.08
CA ASN A 404 -16.09 -3.96 1.46
C ASN A 404 -16.17 -2.67 2.30
N ARG A 405 -15.18 -2.42 3.15
CA ARG A 405 -15.09 -1.18 3.94
C ARG A 405 -14.82 0.02 3.05
N GLY A 406 -13.84 -0.08 2.16
CA GLY A 406 -13.53 0.94 1.17
C GLY A 406 -14.72 1.23 0.25
N SER A 407 -15.47 0.21 -0.19
CA SER A 407 -16.58 0.40 -1.12
C SER A 407 -17.80 1.15 -0.55
N THR A 408 -17.84 1.29 0.77
CA THR A 408 -18.90 2.00 1.51
C THR A 408 -18.37 3.27 2.21
N ALA A 409 -17.11 3.64 1.92
CA ALA A 409 -16.45 4.78 2.52
C ALA A 409 -17.15 6.11 2.22
N LYS A 410 -16.99 7.06 3.14
CA LYS A 410 -17.47 8.43 3.02
C LYS A 410 -16.25 9.36 3.00
N LEU A 411 -15.74 9.60 1.80
CA LEU A 411 -14.49 10.34 1.57
C LEU A 411 -14.80 11.71 0.99
N LYS A 412 -13.91 12.68 1.17
CA LYS A 412 -14.05 14.04 0.66
C LYS A 412 -13.30 14.19 -0.67
N ASN A 413 -13.90 14.89 -1.61
CA ASN A 413 -13.21 15.33 -2.82
C ASN A 413 -12.32 16.55 -2.54
N GLN A 414 -11.63 17.03 -3.58
CA GLN A 414 -10.73 18.20 -3.49
C GLN A 414 -11.40 19.51 -3.11
N LYS A 415 -12.73 19.60 -3.21
CA LYS A 415 -13.51 20.76 -2.75
C LYS A 415 -14.02 20.58 -1.33
N GLY A 416 -13.68 19.48 -0.66
CA GLY A 416 -14.18 19.10 0.65
C GLY A 416 -15.59 18.50 0.63
N GLU A 417 -16.16 18.24 -0.55
CA GLU A 417 -17.51 17.69 -0.69
C GLU A 417 -17.51 16.17 -0.48
N LEU A 418 -18.54 15.66 0.20
CA LEU A 418 -18.63 14.23 0.51
C LEU A 418 -18.97 13.39 -0.72
N VAL A 419 -18.15 12.38 -0.99
CA VAL A 419 -18.34 11.30 -1.95
C VAL A 419 -18.64 10.02 -1.17
N ILE A 420 -19.87 9.53 -1.29
CA ILE A 420 -20.34 8.36 -0.55
C ILE A 420 -20.29 7.14 -1.48
N GLY A 421 -19.55 6.12 -1.06
CA GLY A 421 -19.49 4.84 -1.73
C GLY A 421 -20.84 4.11 -1.71
N ASN A 422 -21.16 3.43 -2.81
CA ASN A 422 -22.43 2.76 -3.02
C ASN A 422 -22.29 1.22 -3.02
N ASN A 423 -21.21 0.70 -2.45
CA ASN A 423 -20.83 -0.71 -2.45
C ASN A 423 -20.63 -1.31 -3.86
N THR A 424 -19.98 -0.54 -4.74
CA THR A 424 -19.72 -0.97 -6.13
C THR A 424 -18.24 -0.85 -6.49
N LEU A 425 -17.63 0.29 -6.17
CA LEU A 425 -16.25 0.61 -6.48
C LEU A 425 -15.46 0.74 -5.18
N VAL A 426 -14.14 0.70 -5.27
CA VAL A 426 -13.24 0.87 -4.13
C VAL A 426 -12.34 2.08 -4.33
N PRO A 427 -11.98 2.81 -3.27
CA PRO A 427 -11.06 3.92 -3.38
C PRO A 427 -9.64 3.42 -3.68
N ASP A 428 -8.82 4.28 -4.30
CA ASP A 428 -7.38 4.06 -4.39
C ASP A 428 -6.76 3.97 -2.98
N TRP A 429 -7.18 4.89 -2.11
CA TRP A 429 -6.60 5.08 -0.79
C TRP A 429 -7.65 5.38 0.27
N PHE A 430 -7.42 4.89 1.48
CA PHE A 430 -8.15 5.33 2.66
C PHE A 430 -7.33 5.08 3.92
N MET A 431 -7.82 5.53 5.07
CA MET A 431 -7.23 5.19 6.37
C MET A 431 -8.30 4.77 7.36
N TYR A 432 -7.93 3.90 8.30
CA TYR A 432 -8.77 3.63 9.47
C TYR A 432 -8.55 4.70 10.55
N SER A 433 -9.63 5.31 11.01
CA SER A 433 -9.66 6.08 12.25
C SER A 433 -9.42 5.16 13.45
N LEU A 434 -9.18 5.76 14.62
CA LEU A 434 -9.08 5.02 15.88
C LEU A 434 -10.35 4.23 16.24
N THR A 435 -11.50 4.69 15.77
CA THR A 435 -12.80 4.02 15.98
C THR A 435 -13.07 2.93 14.94
N GLY A 436 -12.15 2.71 14.00
CA GLY A 436 -12.31 1.76 12.89
C GLY A 436 -13.16 2.31 11.73
N GLU A 437 -13.42 3.62 11.69
CA GLU A 437 -14.07 4.27 10.55
C GLU A 437 -13.11 4.45 9.39
N VAL A 438 -13.63 4.35 8.17
CA VAL A 438 -12.85 4.68 6.97
C VAL A 438 -12.92 6.19 6.74
N ILE A 439 -11.76 6.84 6.73
CA ILE A 439 -11.62 8.30 6.58
C ILE A 439 -10.54 8.66 5.54
N ASP A 440 -10.56 9.92 5.09
CA ASP A 440 -9.59 10.50 4.15
C ASP A 440 -8.18 10.55 4.72
N LEU A 441 -7.14 10.35 3.89
CA LEU A 441 -5.76 10.48 4.35
C LEU A 441 -5.42 11.91 4.77
N PRO A 442 -4.57 12.13 5.80
CA PRO A 442 -4.32 13.47 6.31
C PRO A 442 -3.63 14.36 5.28
N TRP A 443 -2.79 13.78 4.42
CA TRP A 443 -2.06 14.48 3.37
C TRP A 443 -2.84 14.60 2.06
N ALA A 444 -3.96 13.87 1.89
CA ALA A 444 -4.76 13.95 0.66
C ALA A 444 -5.50 15.29 0.54
N GLN A 445 -5.83 15.90 1.69
CA GLN A 445 -6.44 17.23 1.77
C GLN A 445 -5.50 18.32 1.24
N ASP A 446 -4.19 18.19 1.49
CA ASP A 446 -3.18 19.18 1.10
C ASP A 446 -2.62 18.94 -0.32
N ASN A 447 -2.50 17.68 -0.74
CA ASN A 447 -1.88 17.31 -2.02
C ASN A 447 -2.86 17.07 -3.17
N LYS A 448 -4.16 17.30 -2.95
CA LYS A 448 -5.23 17.03 -3.93
C LYS A 448 -5.18 15.61 -4.50
N ILE A 449 -4.94 14.62 -3.63
CA ILE A 449 -4.91 13.22 -4.01
C ILE A 449 -6.34 12.71 -4.13
N ASP A 450 -6.53 11.76 -5.03
CA ASP A 450 -7.82 11.32 -5.53
C ASP A 450 -8.36 10.10 -4.73
N ASP A 451 -8.22 10.12 -3.39
CA ASP A 451 -8.65 9.04 -2.48
C ASP A 451 -10.11 8.61 -2.69
N TYR A 452 -10.97 9.54 -3.10
CA TYR A 452 -12.40 9.34 -3.39
C TYR A 452 -12.67 8.73 -4.78
N LEU A 453 -11.63 8.38 -5.54
CA LEU A 453 -11.70 7.74 -6.84
C LEU A 453 -11.31 6.27 -6.78
N CYS A 454 -11.95 5.48 -7.64
CA CYS A 454 -11.43 4.22 -8.14
C CYS A 454 -10.67 4.54 -9.43
N SER A 455 -9.33 4.65 -9.40
CA SER A 455 -8.55 5.10 -10.55
C SER A 455 -7.26 4.31 -10.76
N TRP A 456 -6.12 4.99 -10.82
CA TRP A 456 -4.80 4.49 -11.21
C TRP A 456 -4.28 3.37 -10.31
N ASP A 457 -4.77 3.28 -9.08
CA ASP A 457 -4.35 2.24 -8.15
C ASP A 457 -5.39 1.13 -8.07
N ALA A 458 -6.61 1.49 -7.66
CA ALA A 458 -7.68 0.57 -7.30
C ALA A 458 -7.99 -0.47 -8.36
N PHE A 459 -7.81 -0.18 -9.65
CA PHE A 459 -8.14 -1.14 -10.70
C PHE A 459 -7.34 -2.46 -10.61
N ARG A 460 -6.13 -2.42 -10.03
CA ARG A 460 -5.21 -3.56 -9.96
C ARG A 460 -5.75 -4.69 -9.07
N ILE A 461 -6.54 -4.35 -8.05
CA ILE A 461 -7.13 -5.35 -7.15
C ILE A 461 -8.00 -6.36 -7.92
N TRP A 462 -8.65 -5.93 -9.00
CA TRP A 462 -9.47 -6.80 -9.85
C TRP A 462 -8.66 -7.89 -10.53
N PHE A 463 -7.41 -7.60 -10.90
CA PHE A 463 -6.48 -8.59 -11.43
C PHE A 463 -6.03 -9.59 -10.34
N PHE A 464 -5.64 -9.10 -9.16
CA PHE A 464 -5.15 -9.98 -8.10
C PHE A 464 -6.23 -10.88 -7.51
N ILE A 465 -7.48 -10.41 -7.41
CA ILE A 465 -8.64 -11.24 -7.07
C ILE A 465 -8.91 -12.29 -8.15
N SER A 466 -8.70 -11.95 -9.42
CA SER A 466 -8.87 -12.89 -10.54
C SER A 466 -7.86 -14.03 -10.50
N LEU A 467 -6.61 -13.74 -10.13
CA LEU A 467 -5.59 -14.76 -9.84
C LEU A 467 -6.01 -15.63 -8.65
N HIS A 468 -6.40 -15.01 -7.53
CA HIS A 468 -6.80 -15.74 -6.33
C HIS A 468 -7.97 -16.71 -6.61
N SER A 469 -9.02 -16.22 -7.30
CA SER A 469 -10.17 -17.04 -7.69
C SER A 469 -9.84 -18.15 -8.69
N SER A 470 -8.80 -18.00 -9.50
CA SER A 470 -8.45 -18.98 -10.53
C SER A 470 -7.54 -20.08 -9.99
N TRP A 471 -6.77 -19.78 -8.94
CA TRP A 471 -5.77 -20.70 -8.39
C TRP A 471 -6.26 -21.43 -7.15
N TYR A 472 -7.22 -20.88 -6.41
CA TYR A 472 -7.65 -21.43 -5.13
C TYR A 472 -9.17 -21.66 -5.08
N GLU A 473 -9.57 -22.78 -4.50
CA GLU A 473 -10.96 -23.10 -4.22
C GLU A 473 -11.45 -22.29 -3.02
N THR A 474 -12.01 -21.11 -3.29
CA THR A 474 -12.53 -20.20 -2.26
C THR A 474 -13.73 -19.42 -2.78
N SER A 475 -14.71 -19.17 -1.91
CA SER A 475 -15.90 -18.37 -2.23
C SER A 475 -15.71 -16.87 -1.98
N LEU A 476 -14.62 -16.45 -1.32
CA LEU A 476 -14.36 -15.05 -1.00
C LEU A 476 -14.37 -14.13 -2.24
N PRO A 477 -13.70 -14.48 -3.36
CA PRO A 477 -13.77 -13.71 -4.60
C PRO A 477 -15.17 -13.64 -5.24
N GLU A 478 -16.01 -14.66 -5.05
CA GLU A 478 -17.26 -14.81 -5.82
C GLU A 478 -18.23 -13.66 -5.56
N ASN A 479 -18.27 -13.18 -4.32
CA ASN A 479 -19.10 -12.04 -3.91
C ASN A 479 -18.71 -10.72 -4.59
N ILE A 480 -17.53 -10.64 -5.19
CA ILE A 480 -17.08 -9.47 -5.96
C ILE A 480 -17.27 -9.73 -7.45
N LEU A 481 -16.84 -10.91 -7.92
CA LEU A 481 -16.87 -11.30 -9.34
C LEU A 481 -18.29 -11.46 -9.90
N LYS A 482 -19.32 -11.62 -9.05
CA LYS A 482 -20.71 -11.85 -9.47
C LYS A 482 -21.72 -10.87 -8.85
N ASN A 483 -21.29 -9.67 -8.47
CA ASN A 483 -22.11 -8.72 -7.70
C ASN A 483 -22.16 -7.32 -8.34
N LYS A 484 -22.52 -6.28 -7.57
CA LYS A 484 -22.68 -4.89 -8.02
C LYS A 484 -21.46 -4.36 -8.78
N THR A 485 -20.25 -4.66 -8.32
CA THR A 485 -18.99 -4.31 -9.02
C THR A 485 -18.97 -4.87 -10.43
N TYR A 486 -19.28 -6.16 -10.59
CA TYR A 486 -19.36 -6.82 -11.89
C TYR A 486 -20.44 -6.19 -12.80
N GLU A 487 -21.67 -6.02 -12.29
CA GLU A 487 -22.75 -5.44 -13.08
C GLU A 487 -22.47 -3.97 -13.46
N PHE A 488 -21.75 -3.23 -12.63
CA PHE A 488 -21.29 -1.89 -12.95
C PHE A 488 -20.34 -1.87 -14.15
N PHE A 489 -19.23 -2.63 -14.09
CA PHE A 489 -18.26 -2.64 -15.19
C PHE A 489 -18.85 -3.23 -16.47
N LYS A 490 -19.75 -4.22 -16.35
CA LYS A 490 -20.50 -4.77 -17.49
C LYS A 490 -21.39 -3.71 -18.12
N THR A 491 -22.10 -2.93 -17.32
CA THR A 491 -22.95 -1.83 -17.79
C THR A 491 -22.10 -0.76 -18.48
N GLU A 492 -20.97 -0.39 -17.89
CA GLU A 492 -20.04 0.59 -18.44
C GLU A 492 -19.44 0.14 -19.77
N LEU A 493 -18.99 -1.12 -19.86
CA LEU A 493 -18.48 -1.69 -21.11
C LEU A 493 -19.56 -1.75 -22.19
N ASN A 494 -20.79 -2.13 -21.85
CA ASN A 494 -21.88 -2.20 -22.82
C ASN A 494 -22.35 -0.81 -23.28
N LYS A 495 -22.36 0.17 -22.37
CA LYS A 495 -22.81 1.55 -22.65
C LYS A 495 -21.79 2.31 -23.49
N ASN A 496 -20.51 2.25 -23.12
CA ASN A 496 -19.49 3.10 -23.73
C ASN A 496 -18.63 2.34 -24.76
N GLY A 497 -18.70 1.02 -24.79
CA GLY A 497 -17.80 0.16 -25.58
C GLY A 497 -16.42 -0.02 -24.95
N PHE A 498 -16.13 0.64 -23.83
CA PHE A 498 -14.89 0.58 -23.05
C PHE A 498 -15.16 0.89 -21.57
N ILE A 499 -14.17 0.64 -20.72
CA ILE A 499 -14.18 1.02 -19.30
C ILE A 499 -13.26 2.24 -19.12
N ARG A 500 -13.71 3.25 -18.36
CA ARG A 500 -12.98 4.49 -18.15
C ARG A 500 -11.79 4.28 -17.22
N GLY A 501 -10.77 5.14 -17.36
CA GLY A 501 -9.57 5.18 -16.52
C GLY A 501 -9.84 5.45 -15.04
N GLY A 502 -11.00 6.03 -14.69
CA GLY A 502 -11.40 6.21 -13.31
C GLY A 502 -12.86 6.56 -13.12
N TYR A 503 -13.31 6.38 -11.87
CA TYR A 503 -14.69 6.58 -11.43
C TYR A 503 -14.74 7.20 -10.04
N TYR A 504 -15.71 8.06 -9.77
CA TYR A 504 -16.03 8.43 -8.39
C TYR A 504 -16.50 7.20 -7.62
N LEU A 505 -16.16 7.09 -6.33
CA LEU A 505 -16.58 5.97 -5.48
C LEU A 505 -18.12 5.76 -5.45
N SER A 506 -18.88 6.84 -5.66
CA SER A 506 -20.35 6.81 -5.79
C SER A 506 -20.87 6.11 -7.07
N GLY A 507 -19.99 5.68 -7.98
CA GLY A 507 -20.33 5.12 -9.28
C GLY A 507 -20.74 6.16 -10.32
N LYS A 508 -20.79 7.46 -9.98
CA LYS A 508 -21.05 8.52 -10.96
C LYS A 508 -19.88 8.66 -11.92
N SER A 509 -20.17 8.67 -13.22
CA SER A 509 -19.24 9.18 -14.25
C SER A 509 -19.28 10.71 -14.24
N GLY A 510 -18.13 11.39 -14.26
CA GLY A 510 -18.04 12.86 -14.29
C GLY A 510 -16.70 13.34 -14.84
N ASP A 511 -16.43 14.64 -14.85
CA ASP A 511 -15.11 15.18 -15.22
C ASP A 511 -14.07 14.86 -14.14
N ILE A 512 -13.55 13.63 -14.19
CA ILE A 512 -12.60 13.07 -13.24
C ILE A 512 -11.19 13.39 -13.74
N ARG A 513 -10.80 14.67 -13.74
CA ARG A 513 -9.47 15.13 -14.18
C ARG A 513 -9.03 14.56 -15.53
N GLY A 514 -9.96 14.46 -16.47
CA GLY A 514 -9.67 13.90 -17.79
C GLY A 514 -9.63 12.37 -17.86
N LEU A 515 -9.95 11.59 -16.82
CA LEU A 515 -10.04 10.11 -16.86
C LEU A 515 -11.28 9.56 -17.60
N ASN A 516 -11.93 10.38 -18.41
CA ASN A 516 -13.10 10.02 -19.22
C ASN A 516 -12.74 9.27 -20.52
N TYR A 517 -11.56 8.68 -20.60
CA TYR A 517 -11.09 7.88 -21.73
C TYR A 517 -10.72 6.46 -21.31
N GLU A 518 -10.54 5.59 -22.28
CA GLU A 518 -10.01 4.25 -22.09
C GLU A 518 -8.48 4.30 -21.94
N TYR A 519 -7.99 3.91 -20.77
CA TYR A 519 -6.55 3.69 -20.56
C TYR A 519 -6.19 2.23 -20.91
N PRO A 520 -5.12 1.94 -21.68
CA PRO A 520 -4.81 0.57 -22.10
C PRO A 520 -4.45 -0.36 -20.96
N GLY A 521 -3.74 0.12 -19.94
CA GLY A 521 -3.35 -0.69 -18.78
C GLY A 521 -4.56 -1.30 -18.06
N ILE A 522 -5.62 -0.52 -17.84
CA ILE A 522 -6.80 -1.01 -17.12
C ILE A 522 -7.53 -2.13 -17.86
N ASN A 523 -7.44 -2.19 -19.19
CA ASN A 523 -8.04 -3.27 -19.97
C ASN A 523 -7.46 -4.63 -19.57
N GLY A 524 -6.19 -4.70 -19.19
CA GLY A 524 -5.59 -5.95 -18.74
C GLY A 524 -6.25 -6.49 -17.46
N ALA A 525 -6.44 -5.64 -16.45
CA ALA A 525 -7.10 -6.05 -15.21
C ALA A 525 -8.57 -6.42 -15.43
N TYR A 526 -9.31 -5.65 -16.24
CA TYR A 526 -10.71 -5.95 -16.53
C TYR A 526 -10.89 -7.16 -17.44
N LEU A 527 -9.94 -7.43 -18.34
CA LEU A 527 -9.88 -8.67 -19.12
C LEU A 527 -9.80 -9.88 -18.17
N ALA A 528 -8.89 -9.81 -17.19
CA ALA A 528 -8.77 -10.86 -16.17
C ALA A 528 -10.05 -11.00 -15.34
N PHE A 529 -10.63 -9.87 -14.90
CA PHE A 529 -11.84 -9.81 -14.09
C PHE A 529 -13.04 -10.49 -14.76
N PHE A 530 -13.40 -10.11 -16.00
CA PHE A 530 -14.51 -10.76 -16.71
C PHE A 530 -14.23 -12.23 -17.01
N HIS A 531 -12.99 -12.55 -17.35
CA HIS A 531 -12.61 -13.93 -17.64
C HIS A 531 -12.71 -14.84 -16.40
N ALA A 532 -12.27 -14.34 -15.23
CA ALA A 532 -12.40 -15.04 -13.95
C ALA A 532 -13.86 -15.18 -13.51
N ALA A 533 -14.70 -14.17 -13.77
CA ALA A 533 -16.15 -14.22 -13.51
C ALA A 533 -16.91 -15.22 -14.42
N GLY A 534 -16.25 -15.78 -15.45
CA GLY A 534 -16.87 -16.68 -16.42
C GLY A 534 -17.60 -15.97 -17.56
N ASP A 535 -17.49 -14.64 -17.66
CA ASP A 535 -18.07 -13.84 -18.74
C ASP A 535 -17.13 -13.79 -19.95
N THR A 536 -17.13 -14.89 -20.70
CA THR A 536 -16.29 -15.04 -21.90
C THR A 536 -16.66 -14.04 -23.00
N VAL A 537 -17.90 -13.53 -23.02
CA VAL A 537 -18.36 -12.58 -24.03
C VAL A 537 -17.72 -11.21 -23.80
N ASN A 538 -17.81 -10.68 -22.58
CA ASN A 538 -17.23 -9.36 -22.28
C ASN A 538 -15.70 -9.42 -22.17
N ALA A 539 -15.12 -10.53 -21.69
CA ALA A 539 -13.68 -10.76 -21.78
C ALA A 539 -13.19 -10.70 -23.24
N LYS A 540 -13.89 -11.36 -24.17
CA LYS A 540 -13.55 -11.31 -25.60
C LYS A 540 -13.68 -9.90 -26.19
N LYS A 541 -14.67 -9.11 -25.77
CA LYS A 541 -14.77 -7.70 -26.19
C LYS A 541 -13.52 -6.92 -25.80
N ILE A 542 -13.08 -7.03 -24.55
CA ILE A 542 -11.87 -6.33 -24.07
C ILE A 542 -10.62 -6.85 -24.79
N PHE A 543 -10.49 -8.16 -24.96
CA PHE A 543 -9.37 -8.74 -25.70
C PHE A 543 -9.28 -8.18 -27.14
N ASN A 544 -10.39 -8.14 -27.88
CA ASN A 544 -10.41 -7.56 -29.23
C ASN A 544 -9.99 -6.08 -29.22
N ARG A 545 -10.36 -5.32 -28.19
CA ARG A 545 -9.91 -3.92 -28.04
C ARG A 545 -8.41 -3.84 -27.82
N MET A 546 -7.86 -4.67 -26.94
CA MET A 546 -6.42 -4.75 -26.72
C MET A 546 -5.67 -5.15 -28.01
N GLN A 547 -6.21 -6.09 -28.80
CA GLN A 547 -5.63 -6.46 -30.10
C GLN A 547 -5.64 -5.28 -31.10
N ASN A 548 -6.74 -4.54 -31.19
CA ASN A 548 -6.84 -3.39 -32.09
C ASN A 548 -5.90 -2.24 -31.72
N ARG A 549 -5.47 -2.19 -30.45
CA ARG A 549 -4.54 -1.19 -29.92
C ARG A 549 -3.09 -1.70 -29.89
N TYR A 550 -2.86 -2.96 -30.24
CA TYR A 550 -1.54 -3.55 -30.27
C TYR A 550 -0.80 -3.17 -31.56
N ASN A 551 0.41 -2.67 -31.41
CA ASN A 551 1.33 -2.42 -32.50
C ASN A 551 2.19 -3.67 -32.74
N ALA A 552 2.36 -4.07 -34.01
CA ALA A 552 3.21 -5.19 -34.41
C ALA A 552 4.67 -5.07 -33.95
N ALA A 553 5.13 -3.86 -33.60
CA ALA A 553 6.44 -3.61 -33.00
C ALA A 553 6.55 -4.03 -31.52
N GLY A 554 5.48 -4.49 -30.88
CA GLY A 554 5.52 -5.07 -29.53
C GLY A 554 4.99 -4.19 -28.39
N TYR A 555 4.16 -3.19 -28.67
CA TYR A 555 3.61 -2.34 -27.62
C TYR A 555 2.15 -2.01 -27.88
N TRP A 556 1.41 -1.74 -26.82
CA TRP A 556 0.05 -1.20 -26.91
C TRP A 556 0.10 0.31 -27.03
N ASP A 557 -0.83 0.84 -27.84
CA ASP A 557 -1.07 2.26 -28.01
C ASP A 557 0.03 3.05 -28.74
N LYS A 558 0.13 4.35 -28.46
CA LYS A 558 1.03 5.27 -29.18
C LYS A 558 2.39 5.40 -28.52
N ASP A 559 2.46 5.24 -27.20
CA ASP A 559 3.68 5.45 -26.43
C ASP A 559 4.34 4.11 -26.06
N PRO A 560 5.41 3.69 -26.75
CA PRO A 560 6.17 2.49 -26.37
C PRO A 560 6.85 2.65 -25.00
N TYR A 561 6.93 3.89 -24.47
CA TYR A 561 7.51 4.19 -23.18
C TYR A 561 6.48 4.31 -22.03
N ASP A 562 5.20 4.01 -22.24
CA ASP A 562 4.22 3.94 -21.13
C ASP A 562 4.40 2.62 -20.35
N TYR A 563 5.31 2.63 -19.37
CA TYR A 563 5.65 1.40 -18.63
C TYR A 563 4.43 0.77 -17.97
N TYR A 564 3.52 1.61 -17.46
CA TYR A 564 2.39 1.16 -16.67
C TYR A 564 1.34 0.46 -17.55
N SER A 565 0.97 1.08 -18.69
CA SER A 565 0.12 0.42 -19.68
C SER A 565 0.71 -0.88 -20.19
N GLN A 566 2.01 -0.88 -20.55
CA GLN A 566 2.63 -2.06 -21.13
C GLN A 566 2.64 -3.25 -20.15
N ASN A 567 2.91 -3.01 -18.87
CA ASN A 567 2.88 -4.08 -17.85
C ASN A 567 1.47 -4.63 -17.66
N TRP A 568 0.48 -3.77 -17.41
CA TRP A 568 -0.87 -4.22 -17.09
C TRP A 568 -1.59 -4.87 -18.28
N ALA A 569 -1.40 -4.36 -19.49
CA ALA A 569 -1.89 -5.02 -20.70
C ALA A 569 -1.27 -6.41 -20.88
N TRP A 570 0.05 -6.54 -20.65
CA TRP A 570 0.74 -7.82 -20.71
C TRP A 570 0.20 -8.80 -19.66
N LEU A 571 0.09 -8.37 -18.39
CA LEU A 571 -0.38 -9.20 -17.27
C LEU A 571 -1.80 -9.72 -17.49
N GLY A 572 -2.71 -8.84 -17.94
CA GLY A 572 -4.08 -9.23 -18.26
C GLY A 572 -4.18 -10.22 -19.40
N LEU A 573 -3.36 -10.04 -20.45
CA LEU A 573 -3.32 -10.98 -21.57
C LEU A 573 -2.71 -12.33 -21.16
N ALA A 574 -1.65 -12.32 -20.35
CA ALA A 574 -1.04 -13.53 -19.80
C ALA A 574 -2.07 -14.32 -18.98
N PHE A 575 -2.82 -13.65 -18.11
CA PHE A 575 -3.93 -14.26 -17.41
C PHE A 575 -5.02 -14.76 -18.36
N TYR A 576 -5.41 -14.02 -19.39
CA TYR A 576 -6.47 -14.44 -20.31
C TYR A 576 -6.10 -15.71 -21.10
N LYS A 577 -4.82 -15.87 -21.45
CA LYS A 577 -4.32 -17.03 -22.19
C LYS A 577 -4.61 -18.34 -21.46
N ASP A 578 -4.29 -18.41 -20.16
CA ASP A 578 -4.26 -19.69 -19.45
C ASP A 578 -4.71 -19.61 -17.98
N ARG A 579 -5.21 -18.46 -17.53
CA ARG A 579 -5.53 -18.14 -16.13
C ARG A 579 -4.32 -18.18 -15.20
N GLY A 580 -3.13 -17.90 -15.72
CA GLY A 580 -1.88 -17.97 -14.98
C GLY A 580 -1.44 -19.39 -14.63
N LYS A 581 -1.93 -20.41 -15.35
CA LYS A 581 -1.53 -21.81 -15.13
C LYS A 581 -0.04 -22.04 -15.28
N GLU A 582 0.63 -21.29 -16.17
CA GLU A 582 2.08 -21.32 -16.34
C GLU A 582 2.83 -21.01 -15.03
N LEU A 583 2.32 -20.11 -14.19
CA LEU A 583 2.86 -19.85 -12.85
C LEU A 583 2.32 -20.81 -11.80
N PHE A 584 1.04 -21.17 -11.90
CA PHE A 584 0.39 -22.10 -10.98
C PHE A 584 1.15 -23.42 -10.83
N ASN A 585 1.73 -23.93 -11.92
CA ASN A 585 2.52 -25.16 -11.93
C ASN A 585 3.81 -25.08 -11.08
N PHE A 586 4.22 -23.88 -10.68
CA PHE A 586 5.38 -23.62 -9.83
C PHE A 586 5.00 -23.04 -8.48
N LEU A 587 3.75 -23.22 -8.05
CA LEU A 587 3.39 -22.99 -6.65
C LEU A 587 4.19 -23.95 -5.75
N PRO A 588 4.55 -23.53 -4.51
CA PRO A 588 5.11 -24.45 -3.54
C PRO A 588 4.12 -25.61 -3.39
N LEU A 589 4.55 -26.84 -3.69
CA LEU A 589 3.70 -28.02 -3.57
C LEU A 589 3.09 -28.02 -2.17
N ARG A 590 1.75 -28.01 -2.10
CA ARG A 590 1.01 -28.26 -0.86
C ARG A 590 1.56 -29.57 -0.30
N ARG A 591 2.28 -29.51 0.82
CA ARG A 591 2.50 -30.70 1.64
C ARG A 591 1.21 -31.05 2.36
#